data_AF-A0A6L7MD85-F1
#
_entry.id   AF-A0A6L7MD85-F1
#
_cell.length_a   1.000
_cell.length_b   1.000
_cell.length_c   1.000
_cell.angle_alpha   90.00
_cell.angle_beta   90.00
_cell.angle_gamma   90.00
#
_symmetry.space_group_name_H-M   'P 1'
#
loop_
_entity.id
_entity.type
_entity.pdbx_description
1 polymer ?
#
loop_
_entity_poly.entity_id
_entity_poly.type
_entity_poly.pdbx_seq_one_letter_code
_entity_poly.pdbx_strand_id
1 'polypeptide(L)' 'VGWCTGAGQGFIEQAIDANLDAYVSGEISEPTTHLAREAKIHYFAAGHHATERYGVQALGQHLGQKFGLGHEFVDIDNPA' A
#
# COMPACT_ATOMS: atom_id res chain seq x y z
N VAL A 1 12.46 5.24 -3.15
CA VAL A 1 11.29 4.35 -3.01
C VAL A 1 10.06 5.20 -2.72
N GLY A 2 8.94 4.97 -3.41
CA GLY A 2 7.63 5.57 -3.14
C GLY A 2 6.55 4.51 -2.96
N TRP A 3 5.41 4.85 -2.38
CA TRP A 3 4.33 3.88 -2.18
C TRP A 3 2.94 4.51 -2.10
N CYS A 4 1.92 3.71 -2.39
CA CYS A 4 0.52 3.98 -2.12
C CYS A 4 -0.15 2.64 -1.76
N THR A 5 -0.75 2.52 -0.59
CA THR A 5 -1.39 1.25 -0.15
C THR A 5 -2.63 0.92 -0.99
N GLY A 6 -3.07 -0.33 -0.97
CA GLY A 6 -4.28 -0.74 -1.69
C GLY A 6 -4.12 -0.72 -3.21
N ALA A 7 -5.14 -0.23 -3.92
CA ALA A 7 -5.18 -0.18 -5.39
C ALA A 7 -4.43 1.03 -6.00
N GLY A 8 -3.20 1.28 -5.53
CA GLY A 8 -2.37 2.42 -5.92
C GLY A 8 -1.51 2.23 -7.18
N GLN A 9 -1.67 1.13 -7.92
CA GLN A 9 -0.81 0.76 -9.06
C GLN A 9 -0.72 1.85 -10.14
N GLY A 10 -1.79 2.63 -10.34
CA GLY A 10 -1.84 3.71 -11.32
C GLY A 10 -0.89 4.88 -11.03
N PHE A 11 -0.44 5.06 -9.79
CA PHE A 11 0.52 6.10 -9.45
C PHE A 11 1.98 5.74 -9.79
N ILE A 12 2.23 4.57 -10.41
CA ILE A 12 3.56 4.20 -10.89
C ILE A 12 4.15 5.26 -11.83
N GLU A 13 3.33 5.92 -12.65
CA GLU A 13 3.79 7.02 -13.52
C GLU A 13 4.39 8.17 -12.73
N GLN A 14 3.76 8.56 -11.61
CA GLN A 14 4.31 9.60 -10.72
C GLN A 14 5.62 9.17 -10.06
N ALA A 15 5.74 7.88 -9.72
CA ALA A 15 6.99 7.33 -9.19
C ALA A 15 8.12 7.32 -10.23
N ILE A 16 7.79 7.06 -11.50
CA ILE A 16 8.71 7.15 -12.64
C ILE A 16 9.13 8.60 -12.87
N ASP A 17 8.18 9.54 -12.91
CA ASP A 17 8.45 10.98 -13.08
C ASP A 17 9.31 11.55 -11.95
N ALA A 18 9.15 11.03 -10.73
CA ALA A 18 9.97 11.36 -9.58
C ALA A 18 11.34 10.63 -9.56
N ASN A 19 11.67 9.84 -10.59
CA ASN A 19 12.92 9.09 -10.75
C ASN A 19 13.25 8.20 -9.53
N LEU A 20 12.25 7.47 -9.02
CA LEU A 20 12.41 6.58 -7.88
C LEU A 20 12.95 5.21 -8.30
N ASP A 21 13.76 4.58 -7.44
CA ASP A 21 14.29 3.23 -7.70
C ASP A 21 13.23 2.12 -7.59
N ALA A 22 12.19 2.36 -6.82
CA ALA A 22 11.13 1.39 -6.55
C ALA A 22 9.79 2.05 -6.18
N TYR A 23 8.70 1.37 -6.53
CA TYR A 23 7.33 1.72 -6.19
C TYR A 23 6.60 0.52 -5.58
N VAL A 24 5.90 0.74 -4.48
CA VAL A 24 5.15 -0.30 -3.75
C VAL A 24 3.67 0.05 -3.72
N SER A 25 2.82 -0.91 -4.06
CA SER A 25 1.37 -0.81 -3.92
C SER A 25 0.78 -2.15 -3.47
N GLY A 26 -0.51 -2.17 -3.13
CA GLY A 26 -1.20 -3.41 -2.79
C GLY A 26 -1.47 -4.27 -4.03
N GLU A 27 -2.21 -3.73 -4.98
CA GLU A 27 -2.62 -4.46 -6.18
C GLU A 27 -1.65 -4.28 -7.37
N ILE A 28 -1.94 -4.97 -8.47
CA ILE A 28 -1.24 -4.83 -9.77
C ILE A 28 -2.24 -4.98 -10.92
N SER A 29 -1.95 -4.31 -12.03
CA SER A 29 -2.63 -4.52 -13.31
C SER A 29 -1.61 -4.85 -14.41
N GLU A 30 -2.08 -5.37 -15.53
CA GLU A 30 -1.22 -5.72 -16.68
C GLU A 30 -0.32 -4.55 -17.13
N PRO A 31 -0.83 -3.31 -17.32
CA PRO A 31 0.00 -2.18 -17.75
C PRO A 31 1.12 -1.85 -16.77
N THR A 32 0.86 -2.03 -15.48
CA THR A 32 1.83 -1.76 -14.41
C THR A 32 3.12 -2.56 -14.59
N THR A 33 3.01 -3.82 -15.07
CA THR A 33 4.17 -4.68 -15.32
C THR A 33 5.02 -4.16 -16.48
N HIS A 34 4.37 -3.68 -17.54
CA HIS A 34 5.05 -3.12 -18.72
C HIS A 34 5.74 -1.80 -18.39
N LEU A 35 5.03 -0.88 -17.74
CA LEU A 35 5.58 0.40 -17.27
C LEU A 35 6.81 0.19 -16.38
N ALA A 36 6.73 -0.72 -15.41
CA ALA A 36 7.85 -1.01 -14.52
C ALA A 36 9.12 -1.48 -15.26
N ARG A 37 8.94 -2.38 -16.25
CA ARG A 37 10.06 -2.91 -17.05
C ARG A 37 10.66 -1.87 -17.97
N GLU A 38 9.82 -1.10 -18.65
CA GLU A 38 10.24 -0.09 -19.62
C GLU A 38 10.95 1.08 -18.93
N ALA A 39 10.40 1.55 -17.80
CA ALA A 39 10.99 2.61 -16.99
C ALA A 39 12.12 2.12 -16.06
N LYS A 40 12.38 0.82 -16.00
CA LYS A 40 13.40 0.18 -15.13
C LYS A 40 13.23 0.52 -13.64
N ILE A 41 11.98 0.60 -13.18
CA ILE A 41 11.64 0.78 -11.76
C ILE A 41 11.24 -0.57 -11.14
N HIS A 42 11.67 -0.84 -9.92
CA HIS A 42 11.21 -2.02 -9.20
C HIS A 42 9.77 -1.82 -8.71
N TYR A 43 8.84 -2.68 -9.16
CA TYR A 43 7.46 -2.65 -8.70
C TYR A 43 7.16 -3.80 -7.74
N PHE A 44 6.51 -3.51 -6.61
CA PHE A 44 6.05 -4.49 -5.64
C PHE A 44 4.54 -4.42 -5.47
N ALA A 45 3.85 -5.53 -5.78
CA ALA A 45 2.46 -5.77 -5.42
C ALA A 45 2.43 -6.54 -4.10
N ALA A 46 2.09 -5.86 -3.01
CA ALA A 46 2.23 -6.37 -1.66
C ALA A 46 0.89 -6.80 -1.01
N GLY A 47 -0.20 -6.86 -1.78
CA GLY A 47 -1.55 -7.21 -1.33
C GLY A 47 -2.35 -5.99 -0.87
N HIS A 48 -3.60 -5.87 -1.32
CA HIS A 48 -4.46 -4.75 -0.94
C HIS A 48 -4.70 -4.75 0.56
N HIS A 49 -5.20 -5.88 1.07
CA HIS A 49 -5.49 -6.04 2.50
C HIS A 49 -4.24 -5.88 3.37
N ALA A 50 -3.16 -6.54 2.95
CA ALA A 50 -1.91 -6.57 3.69
C ALA A 50 -1.28 -5.17 3.86
N THR A 51 -1.45 -4.28 2.88
CA THR A 51 -0.91 -2.92 2.94
C THR A 51 -1.79 -1.93 3.70
N GLU A 52 -3.10 -2.18 3.84
CA GLU A 52 -4.04 -1.21 4.43
C GLU A 52 -4.39 -1.45 5.91
N ARG A 53 -4.05 -2.62 6.46
CA ARG A 53 -4.37 -2.95 7.87
C ARG A 53 -3.77 -2.02 8.92
N TYR A 54 -2.66 -1.34 8.60
CA TYR A 54 -1.93 -0.51 9.55
C TYR A 54 -2.69 0.77 9.94
N GLY A 55 -3.52 1.31 9.04
CA GLY A 55 -4.26 2.55 9.29
C GLY A 55 -5.31 2.38 10.39
N VAL A 56 -6.11 1.32 10.32
CA VAL A 56 -7.15 1.05 11.32
C VAL A 56 -6.56 0.65 12.69
N GLN A 57 -5.42 -0.05 12.69
CA GLN A 57 -4.67 -0.36 13.92
C GLN A 57 -4.20 0.93 14.62
N ALA A 58 -3.56 1.84 13.86
CA ALA A 58 -3.09 3.12 14.38
C ALA A 58 -4.24 4.00 14.89
N LEU A 59 -5.38 4.00 14.18
CA LEU A 59 -6.57 4.72 14.60
C LEU A 59 -7.13 4.15 15.92
N GLY A 60 -7.28 2.83 16.03
CA GLY A 60 -7.73 2.17 17.25
C GLY A 60 -6.85 2.53 18.45
N GLN A 61 -5.54 2.46 18.27
CA GLN A 61 -4.57 2.85 19.29
C GLN A 61 -4.71 4.33 19.69
N HIS A 62 -4.82 5.23 18.71
CA HIS A 62 -4.97 6.66 18.97
C HIS A 62 -6.24 6.97 19.78
N LEU A 63 -7.36 6.38 19.39
CA LEU A 63 -8.64 6.55 20.09
C LEU A 63 -8.61 5.94 21.50
N GLY A 64 -7.99 4.77 21.66
CA GLY A 64 -7.78 4.13 22.96
C GLY A 64 -6.99 5.02 23.92
N GLN A 65 -5.87 5.59 23.45
CA GLN A 65 -5.04 6.50 24.25
C GLN A 65 -5.76 7.82 24.58
N LYS A 66 -6.47 8.40 23.60
CA LYS A 66 -7.08 9.72 23.74
C LYS A 66 -8.35 9.72 24.60
N PHE A 67 -9.13 8.63 24.55
CA PHE A 67 -10.45 8.55 25.15
C PHE A 67 -10.58 7.45 26.21
N GLY A 68 -9.53 6.67 26.47
CA GLY A 68 -9.55 5.58 27.45
C GLY A 68 -10.39 4.38 27.00
N LEU A 69 -10.51 4.14 25.69
CA LEU A 69 -11.31 3.07 25.12
C LEU A 69 -10.52 1.76 25.04
N GLY A 70 -11.18 0.64 25.38
CA GLY A 70 -10.73 -0.68 24.94
C GLY A 70 -11.04 -0.86 23.46
N HIS A 71 -10.08 -1.37 22.70
CA HIS A 71 -10.28 -1.73 21.30
C HIS A 71 -9.54 -3.03 21.00
N GLU A 72 -10.03 -3.76 20.00
CA GLU A 72 -9.42 -4.97 19.48
C GLU A 72 -9.37 -4.83 17.95
N PHE A 73 -8.19 -5.07 17.38
CA PHE A 73 -8.05 -5.20 15.94
C PHE A 73 -8.21 -6.68 15.57
N VAL A 74 -9.17 -6.97 14.71
CA VAL A 74 -9.42 -8.34 14.21
C VAL A 74 -8.97 -8.38 12.75
N ASP A 75 -7.87 -9.07 12.50
CA ASP A 75 -7.36 -9.30 11.14
C ASP A 75 -8.09 -10.50 10.53
N ILE A 76 -8.87 -10.25 9.47
CA ILE A 76 -9.56 -11.30 8.71
C ILE A 76 -8.87 -11.37 7.37
N ASP A 77 -8.11 -12.44 7.14
CA ASP A 77 -7.31 -12.61 5.93
C ASP A 77 -8.15 -12.47 4.66
N ASN A 78 -7.71 -11.58 3.79
CA ASN A 78 -8.17 -11.46 2.42
C ASN A 78 -6.97 -11.67 1.48
N PRO A 79 -7.04 -12.63 0.54
CA PRO A 79 -5.93 -12.95 -0.35
C PRO A 79 -5.64 -11.89 -1.42
N ALA A 80 -6.52 -10.89 -1.58
CA ALA A 80 -6.33 -9.78 -2.52
C ALA A 80 -5.21 -8.80 -2.10
#